data_AF-A0AAJ5D4E5-F1
#
_entry.id   AF-A0AAJ5D4E5-F1
#
_cell.length_a   1.000
_cell.length_b   1.000
_cell.length_c   1.000
_cell.angle_alpha   90.00
_cell.angle_beta   90.00
_cell.angle_gamma   90.00
#
_symmetry.space_group_name_H-M   'P 1'
#
loop_
_entity.id
_entity.type
_entity.pdbx_description
1 polymer ?
#
loop_
_entity_poly.entity_id
_entity_poly.type
_entity_poly.pdbx_seq_one_letter_code
_entity_poly.pdbx_strand_id
1 'polypeptide(L)'
;MSAASAQTPSANNGYDVSTGSMTVQPGDLGLNRAIAEGEKRRAAKAGNGFSAQTQSPAVLQPQPDYAKYPVYTGVIGDVPIRMRLGRKPGEIDSVHGEYVAGQQPGVRLVTGEYENGGFLMEESDDGTHVTGTWEGAIDAHGIVRGTWTDVAHDGHTLPFVLRPLAVVVIPPYDAAANSNAAVAATPLTPAAPLAPGQIAPPPALPAVNPARSGAHW
;
A
#
# COMPACT_ATOMS: atom_id res chain seq x y z
N MET A 1 58.65 25.07 -6.50
CA MET A 1 57.95 24.06 -7.33
C MET A 1 56.66 23.71 -6.61
N SER A 2 55.53 24.10 -7.19
CA SER A 2 54.20 23.92 -6.63
C SER A 2 53.73 22.48 -6.78
N ALA A 3 53.09 21.91 -5.76
CA ALA A 3 52.30 20.69 -5.87
C ALA A 3 50.88 20.98 -5.37
N ALA A 4 49.92 20.64 -6.21
CA ALA A 4 48.56 21.13 -6.21
C ALA A 4 47.69 20.57 -5.08
N SER A 5 46.84 21.43 -4.54
CA SER A 5 45.71 21.07 -3.68
C SER A 5 44.64 20.39 -4.54
N ALA A 6 44.51 19.07 -4.44
CA ALA A 6 43.34 18.36 -4.94
C ALA A 6 42.27 18.36 -3.84
N GLN A 7 41.28 19.24 -4.01
CA GLN A 7 40.10 19.31 -3.17
C GLN A 7 39.07 18.31 -3.72
N THR A 8 38.81 17.23 -2.99
CA THR A 8 37.71 16.29 -3.29
C THR A 8 36.42 16.72 -2.57
N PRO A 9 35.24 16.44 -3.15
CA PRO A 9 33.98 17.04 -2.71
C PRO A 9 33.50 16.46 -1.37
N SER A 10 32.94 17.35 -0.54
CA SER A 10 32.22 17.00 0.69
C SER A 10 31.04 16.06 0.37
N ALA A 11 31.07 14.85 0.94
CA ALA A 11 29.89 13.99 0.99
C ALA A 11 28.93 14.58 2.03
N ASN A 12 27.79 15.07 1.55
CA ASN A 12 26.77 15.78 2.33
C ASN A 12 25.90 14.84 3.18
N ASN A 13 26.51 13.81 3.78
CA ASN A 13 25.82 12.83 4.62
C ASN A 13 26.34 12.99 6.04
N GLY A 14 25.93 14.05 6.77
CA GLY A 14 25.88 14.25 8.24
C GLY A 14 26.84 13.54 9.22
N TYR A 15 27.91 12.92 8.74
CA TYR A 15 28.88 12.12 9.46
C TYR A 15 30.22 12.76 9.15
N ASP A 16 30.65 13.66 10.04
CA ASP A 16 32.01 14.20 9.98
C ASP A 16 32.98 13.05 10.26
N VAL A 17 33.55 12.45 9.21
CA VAL A 17 34.68 11.53 9.35
C VAL A 17 35.92 12.40 9.56
N SER A 18 36.17 12.73 10.82
CA SER A 18 37.39 13.42 11.23
C SER A 18 38.59 12.47 11.12
N THR A 19 39.30 12.50 9.99
CA THR A 19 40.64 11.91 9.88
C THR A 19 41.67 12.82 10.54
N GLY A 20 41.55 12.99 11.86
CA GLY A 20 42.63 13.59 12.66
C GLY A 20 43.82 12.64 12.64
N SER A 21 45.00 13.14 12.27
CA SER A 21 46.25 12.36 12.29
C SER A 21 46.48 11.80 13.70
N MET A 22 46.24 10.50 13.89
CA MET A 22 46.51 9.81 15.15
C MET A 22 47.94 9.29 15.16
N THR A 23 48.73 9.76 16.11
CA THR A 23 50.00 9.12 16.49
C THR A 23 49.64 7.82 17.21
N VAL A 24 49.69 6.69 16.49
CA VAL A 24 49.39 5.36 17.04
C VAL A 24 50.62 4.81 17.74
N GLN A 25 50.53 4.55 19.05
CA GLN A 25 51.53 3.75 19.78
C GLN A 25 51.36 2.28 19.34
N PRO A 26 52.43 1.58 18.90
CA PRO A 26 52.30 0.24 18.38
C PRO A 26 51.98 -0.76 19.50
N GLY A 27 50.86 -1.50 19.36
CA GLY A 27 50.54 -2.66 20.20
C GLY A 27 49.08 -2.80 20.62
N ASP A 28 48.24 -1.78 20.41
CA ASP A 28 46.82 -1.86 20.77
C ASP A 28 46.00 -1.22 19.64
N LEU A 29 45.11 -1.99 19.01
CA LEU A 29 44.34 -1.57 17.84
C LEU A 29 43.31 -0.46 18.14
N GLY A 30 43.37 0.16 19.33
CA GLY A 30 42.58 1.34 19.70
C GLY A 30 41.08 1.09 19.78
N LEU A 31 40.60 -0.12 19.49
CA LEU A 31 39.18 -0.46 19.40
C LEU A 31 38.46 -0.26 20.74
N ASN A 32 39.07 -0.70 21.84
CA ASN A 32 38.52 -0.52 23.18
C ASN A 32 38.41 0.97 23.55
N ARG A 33 39.36 1.80 23.09
CA ARG A 33 39.34 3.25 23.32
C ARG A 33 38.30 3.95 22.44
N ALA A 34 38.18 3.53 21.18
CA ALA A 34 37.18 4.05 20.25
C ALA A 34 35.75 3.73 20.71
N ILE A 35 35.52 2.54 21.27
CA ILE A 35 34.22 2.15 21.86
C ILE A 35 33.94 3.01 23.10
N ALA A 36 34.89 3.11 24.03
CA ALA A 36 34.72 3.91 25.24
C ALA A 36 34.48 5.42 24.93
N GLU A 37 35.19 5.98 23.95
CA GLU A 37 34.94 7.34 23.49
C GLU A 37 33.61 7.50 22.74
N GLY A 38 33.19 6.49 21.98
CA GLY A 38 31.89 6.46 21.31
C GLY A 38 30.73 6.44 22.32
N GLU A 39 30.84 5.64 23.37
CA GLU A 39 29.88 5.59 24.47
C GLU A 39 29.87 6.88 25.29
N LYS A 40 31.05 7.45 25.58
CA LYS A 40 31.16 8.73 26.29
C LYS A 40 30.55 9.88 25.48
N ARG A 41 30.69 9.88 24.15
CA ARG A 41 30.01 10.83 23.25
C ARG A 41 28.49 10.60 23.22
N ARG A 42 28.03 9.34 23.22
CA ARG A 42 26.60 8.99 23.29
C ARG A 42 25.98 9.45 24.62
N ALA A 43 26.69 9.25 25.73
CA ALA A 43 26.28 9.71 27.06
C ALA A 43 26.31 11.24 27.18
N ALA A 44 27.30 11.91 26.59
CA ALA A 44 27.36 13.38 26.56
C ALA A 44 26.26 13.99 25.69
N LYS A 45 25.89 13.33 24.57
CA LYS A 45 24.79 13.77 23.70
C LYS A 45 23.41 13.52 24.32
N ALA A 46 23.29 12.55 25.24
CA ALA A 46 22.07 12.34 26.03
C ALA A 46 21.75 13.52 26.99
N GLY A 47 22.73 14.40 27.27
CA GLY A 47 22.52 15.64 28.02
C GLY A 47 22.00 16.82 27.19
N ASN A 48 22.07 16.75 25.85
CA ASN A 48 21.53 17.76 24.94
C ASN A 48 20.25 17.24 24.27
N GLY A 49 19.20 17.04 25.07
CA GLY A 49 17.79 17.18 24.65
C GLY A 49 17.28 16.38 23.45
N PHE A 50 18.02 15.41 22.92
CA PHE A 50 17.48 14.41 22.00
C PHE A 50 17.35 13.10 22.75
N SER A 51 16.45 13.09 23.73
CA SER A 51 15.73 11.87 24.01
C SER A 51 15.12 11.45 22.68
N ALA A 52 15.40 10.22 22.22
CA ALA A 52 14.44 9.52 21.38
C ALA A 52 13.19 9.35 22.26
N GLN A 53 12.44 10.44 22.39
CA GLN A 53 11.18 10.47 23.05
C GLN A 53 10.33 9.62 22.13
N THR A 54 10.10 8.37 22.52
CA THR A 54 9.01 7.57 22.00
C THR A 54 7.76 8.40 22.27
N GLN A 55 7.44 9.29 21.34
CA GLN A 55 6.15 9.95 21.30
C GLN A 55 5.14 8.81 21.40
N SER A 56 4.25 8.87 22.38
CA SER A 56 3.16 7.92 22.46
C SER A 56 2.51 7.82 21.08
N PRO A 57 2.27 6.60 20.55
CA PRO A 57 1.74 6.44 19.20
C PRO A 57 0.56 7.38 18.98
N ALA A 58 0.68 8.23 17.97
CA ALA A 58 -0.33 9.23 17.70
C ALA A 58 -1.58 8.50 17.20
N VAL A 59 -2.69 8.62 17.92
CA VAL A 59 -3.98 8.09 17.48
C VAL A 59 -4.37 8.77 16.17
N LEU A 60 -4.41 8.00 15.09
CA LEU A 60 -4.74 8.53 13.77
C LEU A 60 -6.18 9.06 13.73
N GLN A 61 -6.31 10.25 13.18
CA GLN A 61 -7.59 10.91 12.96
C GLN A 61 -8.16 10.50 11.59
N PRO A 62 -9.49 10.40 11.44
CA PRO A 62 -10.12 10.16 10.14
C PRO A 62 -9.65 11.15 9.07
N GLN A 63 -9.33 10.65 7.89
CA GLN A 63 -8.87 11.45 6.77
C GLN A 63 -10.07 11.98 5.96
N PRO A 64 -10.20 13.31 5.77
CA PRO A 64 -11.31 13.91 5.01
C PRO A 64 -11.42 13.35 3.59
N ASP A 65 -10.29 13.05 2.96
CA ASP A 65 -10.23 12.54 1.59
C ASP A 65 -10.86 11.15 1.42
N TYR A 66 -10.98 10.38 2.51
CA TYR A 66 -11.58 9.05 2.51
C TYR A 66 -13.09 9.09 2.75
N ALA A 67 -13.65 10.24 3.15
CA ALA A 67 -15.09 10.39 3.37
C ALA A 67 -15.93 10.13 2.11
N LYS A 68 -15.33 10.24 0.92
CA LYS A 68 -15.96 9.96 -0.38
C LYS A 68 -16.04 8.48 -0.73
N TYR A 69 -15.30 7.62 -0.03
CA TYR A 69 -15.25 6.19 -0.38
C TYR A 69 -16.46 5.41 0.12
N PRO A 70 -16.81 4.32 -0.57
CA PRO A 70 -17.78 3.35 -0.09
C PRO A 70 -17.52 2.95 1.36
N VAL A 71 -18.61 2.84 2.11
CA VAL A 71 -18.57 2.40 3.50
C VAL A 71 -18.95 0.93 3.57
N TYR A 72 -18.10 0.16 4.24
CA TYR A 72 -18.29 -1.24 4.54
C TYR A 72 -18.44 -1.44 6.05
N THR A 73 -19.28 -2.38 6.45
CA THR A 73 -19.45 -2.79 7.86
C THR A 73 -19.38 -4.29 7.98
N GLY A 74 -18.80 -4.78 9.06
CA GLY A 74 -18.66 -6.21 9.31
C GLY A 74 -17.84 -6.49 10.54
N VAL A 75 -17.12 -7.61 10.54
CA VAL A 75 -16.28 -8.03 11.66
C VAL A 75 -14.93 -8.55 11.19
N ILE A 76 -13.89 -8.37 12.03
CA ILE A 76 -12.64 -9.16 12.02
C ILE A 76 -12.70 -10.08 13.24
N GLY A 77 -12.77 -11.39 13.04
CA GLY A 77 -13.17 -12.32 14.11
C GLY A 77 -14.51 -11.89 14.69
N ASP A 78 -14.52 -11.50 15.96
CA ASP A 78 -15.70 -10.98 16.67
C ASP A 78 -15.69 -9.45 16.83
N VAL A 79 -14.66 -8.76 16.34
CA VAL A 79 -14.51 -7.30 16.50
C VAL A 79 -15.27 -6.59 15.40
N PRO A 80 -16.30 -5.78 15.71
CA PRO A 80 -17.03 -5.02 14.69
C PRO A 80 -16.15 -3.95 14.09
N ILE A 81 -16.22 -3.78 12.78
CA ILE A 81 -15.48 -2.74 12.07
C ILE A 81 -16.35 -1.95 11.10
N ARG A 82 -15.97 -0.69 10.90
CA ARG A 82 -16.52 0.19 9.86
C ARG A 82 -15.38 0.75 9.03
N MET A 83 -15.37 0.41 7.75
CA MET A 83 -14.28 0.72 6.81
C MET A 83 -14.77 1.65 5.71
N ARG A 84 -13.93 2.60 5.31
CA ARG A 84 -14.03 3.38 4.06
C ARG A 84 -12.92 2.87 3.15
N LEU A 85 -13.27 2.29 2.01
CA LEU A 85 -12.28 1.69 1.12
C LEU A 85 -12.60 2.06 -0.33
N GLY A 86 -11.57 2.50 -1.05
CA GLY A 86 -11.72 2.90 -2.44
C GLY A 86 -10.41 2.75 -3.21
N ARG A 87 -10.47 3.09 -4.50
CA ARG A 87 -9.29 3.10 -5.36
C ARG A 87 -8.34 4.22 -4.97
N LYS A 88 -7.05 3.96 -5.09
CA LYS A 88 -6.01 4.98 -4.97
C LYS A 88 -5.95 5.82 -6.25
N PRO A 89 -6.14 7.15 -6.19
CA PRO A 89 -6.07 7.99 -7.38
C PRO A 89 -4.70 7.90 -8.06
N GLY A 90 -4.68 7.73 -9.38
CA GLY A 90 -3.44 7.62 -10.16
C GLY A 90 -2.83 6.22 -10.20
N GLU A 91 -3.33 5.26 -9.42
CA GLU A 91 -2.85 3.88 -9.35
C GLU A 91 -4.02 2.92 -9.60
N ILE A 92 -4.06 2.33 -10.80
CA ILE A 92 -5.26 1.60 -11.28
C ILE A 92 -5.54 0.36 -10.44
N ASP A 93 -4.48 -0.30 -9.96
CA ASP A 93 -4.47 -1.61 -9.30
C ASP A 93 -4.21 -1.48 -7.79
N SER A 94 -4.59 -0.35 -7.22
CA SER A 94 -4.34 -0.06 -5.81
C SER A 94 -5.59 0.43 -5.10
N VAL A 95 -5.72 -0.03 -3.85
CA VAL A 95 -6.79 0.34 -2.93
C VAL A 95 -6.19 1.01 -1.71
N HIS A 96 -6.97 1.90 -1.11
CA HIS A 96 -6.62 2.55 0.15
C HIS A 96 -7.86 2.99 0.89
N GLY A 97 -7.68 3.22 2.19
CA GLY A 97 -8.79 3.56 3.04
C GLY A 97 -8.41 3.67 4.50
N GLU A 98 -9.45 3.66 5.31
CA GLU A 98 -9.36 3.69 6.76
C GLU A 98 -10.49 2.85 7.37
N TYR A 99 -10.28 2.36 8.59
CA TYR A 99 -11.34 1.73 9.34
C TYR A 99 -11.24 2.01 10.84
N VAL A 100 -12.38 1.89 11.52
CA VAL A 100 -12.45 1.88 12.99
C VAL A 100 -12.81 0.47 13.43
N ALA A 101 -12.10 -0.05 14.44
CA ALA A 101 -12.40 -1.32 15.09
C ALA A 101 -12.98 -1.11 16.48
N GLY A 102 -14.08 -1.79 16.79
CA GLY A 102 -14.73 -1.74 18.09
C GLY A 102 -15.04 -0.30 18.52
N GLN A 103 -14.62 0.04 19.74
CA GLN A 103 -14.74 1.38 20.34
C GLN A 103 -13.39 2.12 20.39
N GLN A 104 -12.44 1.76 19.51
CA GLN A 104 -11.13 2.38 19.51
C GLN A 104 -11.21 3.88 19.16
N PRO A 105 -10.38 4.74 19.79
CA PRO A 105 -10.50 6.19 19.67
C PRO A 105 -9.97 6.78 18.34
N GLY A 106 -9.51 5.94 17.42
CA GLY A 106 -8.91 6.37 16.15
C GLY A 106 -9.18 5.41 15.00
N VAL A 107 -8.67 5.80 13.83
CA VAL A 107 -8.70 4.96 12.63
C VAL A 107 -7.41 4.16 12.49
N ARG A 108 -7.50 3.08 11.71
CA ARG A 108 -6.36 2.38 11.13
C ARG A 108 -6.37 2.62 9.63
N LEU A 109 -5.23 2.94 9.05
CA LEU A 109 -5.06 3.13 7.62
C LEU A 109 -4.85 1.77 6.96
N VAL A 110 -5.37 1.61 5.75
CA VAL A 110 -5.09 0.46 4.89
C VAL A 110 -4.68 0.91 3.50
N THR A 111 -3.68 0.25 2.92
CA THR A 111 -3.24 0.47 1.54
C THR A 111 -2.79 -0.84 0.94
N GLY A 112 -3.01 -1.05 -0.35
CA GLY A 112 -2.64 -2.32 -0.96
C GLY A 112 -2.89 -2.41 -2.45
N GLU A 113 -2.56 -3.58 -2.96
CA GLU A 113 -2.78 -3.97 -4.35
C GLU A 113 -4.15 -4.62 -4.50
N TYR A 114 -4.76 -4.43 -5.66
CA TYR A 114 -6.03 -5.02 -6.03
C TYR A 114 -6.00 -5.45 -7.49
N GLU A 115 -6.22 -6.75 -7.71
CA GLU A 115 -6.18 -7.36 -9.04
C GLU A 115 -7.19 -8.50 -9.12
N ASN A 116 -7.94 -8.57 -10.23
CA ASN A 116 -8.85 -9.70 -10.53
C ASN A 116 -9.86 -10.03 -9.42
N GLY A 117 -10.29 -9.02 -8.64
CA GLY A 117 -11.20 -9.20 -7.51
C GLY A 117 -10.50 -9.60 -6.21
N GLY A 118 -9.22 -9.95 -6.23
CA GLY A 118 -8.40 -10.19 -5.05
C GLY A 118 -7.67 -8.93 -4.59
N PHE A 119 -7.24 -8.92 -3.32
CA PHE A 119 -6.37 -7.88 -2.79
C PHE A 119 -5.40 -8.41 -1.74
N LEU A 120 -4.32 -7.65 -1.59
CA LEU A 120 -3.40 -7.70 -0.46
C LEU A 120 -3.23 -6.27 0.05
N MET A 121 -3.56 -6.01 1.31
CA MET A 121 -3.38 -4.69 1.94
C MET A 121 -2.56 -4.78 3.22
N GLU A 122 -1.81 -3.72 3.49
CA GLU A 122 -1.12 -3.48 4.74
C GLU A 122 -1.92 -2.49 5.57
N GLU A 123 -1.89 -2.69 6.88
CA GLU A 123 -2.53 -1.85 7.87
C GLU A 123 -1.50 -1.09 8.69
N SER A 124 -1.84 0.15 9.07
CA SER A 124 -1.06 0.93 10.03
C SER A 124 -1.97 1.64 11.03
N ASP A 125 -1.56 1.69 12.29
CA ASP A 125 -2.23 2.45 13.36
C ASP A 125 -1.53 3.78 13.69
N ASP A 126 -0.36 4.04 13.09
CA ASP A 126 0.41 5.28 13.26
C ASP A 126 0.84 5.94 11.92
N GLY A 127 0.56 5.30 10.79
CA GLY A 127 0.88 5.76 9.44
C GLY A 127 2.31 5.49 9.00
N THR A 128 3.10 4.78 9.81
CA THR A 128 4.53 4.52 9.57
C THR A 128 4.94 3.07 9.72
N HIS A 129 4.28 2.30 10.60
CA HIS A 129 4.56 0.88 10.82
C HIS A 129 3.41 0.01 10.35
N VAL A 130 3.75 -1.15 9.79
CA VAL A 130 2.75 -2.17 9.44
C VAL A 130 2.35 -2.91 10.71
N THR A 131 1.07 -2.86 11.06
CA THR A 131 0.50 -3.53 12.24
C THR A 131 -0.35 -4.74 11.89
N GLY A 132 -0.77 -4.86 10.63
CA GLY A 132 -1.50 -6.02 10.16
C GLY A 132 -1.47 -6.15 8.65
N THR A 133 -1.82 -7.34 8.16
CA THR A 133 -2.00 -7.61 6.73
C THR A 133 -3.40 -8.15 6.47
N TRP A 134 -3.96 -7.76 5.35
CA TRP A 134 -5.28 -8.15 4.88
C TRP A 134 -5.13 -8.87 3.56
N GLU A 135 -5.64 -10.09 3.46
CA GLU A 135 -5.70 -10.84 2.22
C GLU A 135 -7.15 -11.23 1.98
N GLY A 136 -7.65 -11.04 0.76
CA GLY A 136 -9.04 -11.38 0.48
C GLY A 136 -9.49 -11.06 -0.93
N ALA A 137 -10.81 -11.04 -1.09
CA ALA A 137 -11.47 -10.73 -2.34
C ALA A 137 -12.75 -9.90 -2.16
N ILE A 138 -13.11 -9.19 -3.21
CA ILE A 138 -14.35 -8.43 -3.37
C ILE A 138 -15.20 -9.13 -4.44
N ASP A 139 -16.39 -9.59 -4.07
CA ASP A 139 -17.28 -10.25 -5.02
C ASP A 139 -18.12 -9.27 -5.84
N ALA A 140 -18.90 -9.81 -6.78
CA ALA A 140 -19.76 -9.03 -7.68
C ALA A 140 -20.87 -8.23 -6.96
N HIS A 141 -21.19 -8.58 -5.70
CA HIS A 141 -22.12 -7.83 -4.85
C HIS A 141 -21.41 -6.82 -3.95
N GLY A 142 -20.08 -6.74 -4.06
CA GLY A 142 -19.21 -5.89 -3.27
C GLY A 142 -18.97 -6.40 -1.86
N ILE A 143 -19.27 -7.66 -1.56
CA ILE A 143 -18.90 -8.23 -0.25
C ILE A 143 -17.40 -8.48 -0.26
N VAL A 144 -16.73 -7.94 0.75
CA VAL A 144 -15.29 -8.08 0.97
C VAL A 144 -15.08 -9.19 2.00
N ARG A 145 -14.28 -10.19 1.69
CA ARG A 145 -14.05 -11.33 2.60
C ARG A 145 -12.61 -11.83 2.51
N GLY A 146 -12.10 -12.38 3.61
CA GLY A 146 -10.75 -12.90 3.66
C GLY A 146 -10.22 -13.07 5.07
N THR A 147 -8.92 -12.87 5.23
CA THR A 147 -8.19 -12.99 6.49
C THR A 147 -7.39 -11.73 6.82
N TRP A 148 -7.38 -11.37 8.09
CA TRP A 148 -6.52 -10.36 8.68
C TRP A 148 -5.47 -11.04 9.55
N THR A 149 -4.22 -10.62 9.49
CA THR A 149 -3.14 -11.14 10.34
C THR A 149 -2.53 -10.03 11.18
N ASP A 150 -2.41 -10.26 12.49
CA ASP A 150 -1.76 -9.33 13.43
C ASP A 150 -0.24 -9.40 13.31
N VAL A 151 0.36 -8.48 12.55
CA VAL A 151 1.82 -8.45 12.36
C VAL A 151 2.53 -7.82 13.56
N ALA A 152 1.85 -6.95 14.31
CA ALA A 152 2.45 -6.24 15.43
C ALA A 152 2.67 -7.11 16.67
N HIS A 153 1.91 -8.19 16.83
CA HIS A 153 1.94 -9.05 18.01
C HIS A 153 2.42 -10.49 17.69
N ASP A 154 1.52 -11.47 17.72
CA ASP A 154 1.83 -12.89 17.69
C ASP A 154 1.57 -13.56 16.33
N GLY A 155 1.17 -12.79 15.30
CA GLY A 155 0.89 -13.32 13.98
C GLY A 155 -0.45 -14.05 13.87
N HIS A 156 -1.36 -13.90 14.83
CA HIS A 156 -2.66 -14.56 14.76
C HIS A 156 -3.49 -14.06 13.57
N THR A 157 -4.14 -15.00 12.88
CA THR A 157 -4.97 -14.73 11.71
C THR A 157 -6.45 -14.88 12.05
N LEU A 158 -7.25 -13.88 11.71
CA LEU A 158 -8.70 -13.84 11.93
C LEU A 158 -9.46 -13.70 10.61
N PRO A 159 -10.60 -14.39 10.43
CA PRO A 159 -11.44 -14.18 9.26
C PRO A 159 -12.15 -12.83 9.35
N PHE A 160 -12.48 -12.23 8.20
CA PHE A 160 -13.36 -11.08 8.15
C PHE A 160 -14.38 -11.19 7.01
N VAL A 161 -15.52 -10.52 7.20
CA VAL A 161 -16.53 -10.32 6.15
C VAL A 161 -17.11 -8.92 6.30
N LEU A 162 -17.03 -8.10 5.26
CA LEU A 162 -17.54 -6.74 5.20
C LEU A 162 -18.58 -6.60 4.10
N ARG A 163 -19.70 -5.95 4.45
CA ARG A 163 -20.80 -5.67 3.53
C ARG A 163 -20.89 -4.18 3.27
N PRO A 164 -21.12 -3.76 2.02
CA PRO A 164 -21.27 -2.35 1.70
C PRO A 164 -22.60 -1.81 2.25
N LEU A 165 -22.60 -0.59 2.80
CA LEU A 165 -23.81 0.08 3.33
C LEU A 165 -24.71 0.69 2.22
N ALA A 166 -24.17 0.85 1.02
CA ALA A 166 -24.90 1.24 -0.18
C ALA A 166 -24.28 0.52 -1.39
N VAL A 167 -25.03 0.33 -2.47
CA VAL A 167 -24.51 -0.30 -3.71
C VAL A 167 -23.56 0.69 -4.41
N VAL A 168 -22.35 0.81 -3.86
CA VAL A 168 -21.18 1.38 -4.52
C VAL A 168 -20.04 0.45 -4.11
N VAL A 169 -19.75 -0.53 -4.95
CA VAL A 169 -18.53 -1.33 -4.81
C VAL A 169 -17.37 -0.43 -5.22
N ILE A 170 -16.16 -0.64 -4.68
CA ILE A 170 -14.93 -0.26 -5.40
C ILE A 170 -15.19 -0.64 -6.86
N PRO A 171 -15.15 0.31 -7.83
CA PRO A 171 -15.80 0.15 -9.14
C PRO A 171 -15.56 -1.24 -9.70
N PRO A 172 -16.55 -1.90 -10.32
CA PRO A 172 -16.35 -3.22 -10.90
C PRO A 172 -15.14 -3.12 -11.82
N TYR A 173 -14.04 -3.69 -11.35
CA TYR A 173 -12.80 -3.71 -12.07
C TYR A 173 -13.05 -4.68 -13.21
N ASP A 174 -13.18 -4.14 -14.42
CA ASP A 174 -13.17 -4.99 -15.59
C ASP A 174 -11.73 -5.51 -15.75
N ALA A 175 -11.44 -6.66 -15.16
CA ALA A 175 -10.18 -7.37 -15.34
C ALA A 175 -9.85 -7.60 -16.83
N ALA A 176 -10.87 -7.67 -17.70
CA ALA A 176 -10.66 -7.84 -19.14
C ALA A 176 -10.19 -6.55 -19.82
N ALA A 177 -10.51 -5.37 -19.29
CA ALA A 177 -10.00 -4.10 -19.81
C ALA A 177 -8.52 -3.85 -19.45
N ASN A 178 -7.97 -4.62 -18.51
CA ASN A 178 -6.67 -4.33 -17.87
C ASN A 178 -5.65 -5.47 -18.04
N SER A 179 -6.05 -6.56 -18.68
CA SER A 179 -5.07 -7.55 -19.14
C SER A 179 -4.12 -6.86 -20.11
N ASN A 180 -2.84 -6.76 -19.76
CA ASN A 180 -1.73 -6.44 -20.70
C ASN A 180 -1.57 -7.52 -21.81
N ALA A 181 -2.60 -8.32 -22.07
CA ALA A 181 -2.73 -9.04 -23.32
C ALA A 181 -2.91 -7.99 -24.41
N ALA A 182 -1.85 -7.77 -25.20
CA ALA A 182 -1.89 -6.93 -26.37
C ALA A 182 -3.13 -7.26 -27.21
N VAL A 183 -4.15 -6.40 -27.15
CA VAL A 183 -5.27 -6.47 -28.09
C VAL A 183 -4.67 -6.07 -29.42
N ALA A 184 -4.52 -7.02 -30.34
CA ALA A 184 -4.18 -6.70 -31.72
C ALA A 184 -5.20 -5.67 -32.22
N ALA A 185 -4.74 -4.45 -32.48
CA ALA A 185 -5.58 -3.40 -33.03
C ALA A 185 -6.19 -3.92 -34.33
N THR A 186 -7.49 -4.17 -34.35
CA THR A 186 -8.19 -4.38 -35.61
C THR A 186 -8.28 -2.99 -36.26
N PRO A 187 -7.69 -2.76 -37.45
CA PRO A 187 -7.80 -1.46 -38.08
C PRO A 187 -9.28 -1.18 -38.39
N LEU A 188 -9.84 -0.12 -37.82
CA LEU A 188 -11.12 0.42 -38.23
C LEU A 188 -10.92 1.12 -39.57
N THR A 189 -11.27 0.43 -40.66
CA THR A 189 -11.46 1.06 -41.96
C THR A 189 -12.65 2.04 -41.85
N PRO A 190 -12.52 3.33 -42.21
CA PRO A 190 -13.65 4.24 -42.19
C PRO A 190 -14.76 3.73 -43.12
N ALA A 191 -15.98 3.61 -42.61
CA ALA A 191 -17.13 3.29 -43.42
C ALA A 191 -17.39 4.43 -44.43
N ALA A 192 -17.42 4.09 -45.72
CA ALA A 192 -17.83 5.04 -46.77
C ALA A 192 -19.32 5.42 -46.57
N PRO A 193 -19.73 6.66 -46.90
CA PRO A 193 -21.12 7.06 -46.77
C PRO A 193 -22.01 6.25 -47.73
N LEU A 194 -23.16 5.78 -47.22
CA LEU A 194 -24.18 5.07 -48.00
C LEU A 194 -24.88 6.05 -48.97
N ALA A 195 -25.11 5.61 -50.20
CA ALA A 195 -25.94 6.33 -51.17
C ALA A 195 -27.44 6.23 -50.80
N PRO A 196 -28.30 7.21 -51.18
CA PRO A 196 -29.71 7.20 -50.82
C PRO A 196 -30.45 5.99 -51.44
N GLY A 197 -30.95 5.08 -50.59
CA GLY A 197 -31.81 3.96 -51.01
C GLY A 197 -31.48 2.58 -50.45
N GLN A 198 -30.38 2.40 -49.69
CA GLN A 198 -30.08 1.13 -49.03
C GLN A 198 -30.53 1.11 -47.56
N ILE A 199 -31.31 0.09 -47.21
CA ILE A 199 -31.70 -0.23 -45.83
C ILE A 199 -30.52 -0.94 -45.16
N ALA A 200 -30.14 -0.52 -43.96
CA ALA A 200 -29.03 -1.11 -43.21
C ALA A 200 -29.30 -2.59 -42.87
N PRO A 201 -28.29 -3.48 -42.90
CA PRO A 201 -28.44 -4.83 -42.39
C PRO A 201 -28.64 -4.80 -40.86
N PRO A 202 -29.38 -5.77 -40.28
CA PRO A 202 -29.56 -5.84 -38.84
C PRO A 202 -28.21 -6.06 -38.12
N PRO A 203 -28.05 -5.56 -36.88
CA PRO A 203 -26.83 -5.76 -36.12
C PRO A 203 -26.57 -7.25 -35.90
N ALA A 204 -25.37 -7.71 -36.25
CA ALA A 204 -24.93 -9.07 -35.96
C ALA A 204 -24.81 -9.23 -34.44
N LEU A 205 -25.58 -10.16 -33.86
CA LEU A 205 -25.41 -10.56 -32.47
C LEU A 205 -24.04 -11.24 -32.31
N PRO A 206 -23.29 -10.97 -31.22
CA PRO A 206 -22.02 -11.62 -30.97
C PRO A 206 -22.20 -13.13 -30.82
N ALA A 207 -21.24 -13.90 -31.36
CA ALA A 207 -21.24 -15.35 -31.30
C ALA A 207 -21.29 -15.86 -29.85
N VAL A 208 -22.26 -16.72 -29.55
CA VAL A 208 -22.30 -17.49 -28.30
C VAL A 208 -21.11 -18.45 -28.28
N ASN A 209 -20.24 -18.30 -27.28
CA ASN A 209 -19.12 -19.20 -27.04
C ASN A 209 -19.66 -20.56 -26.52
N PRO A 210 -19.46 -21.69 -27.23
CA PRO A 210 -20.08 -22.96 -26.87
C PRO A 210 -19.42 -23.69 -25.68
N ALA A 211 -18.45 -23.08 -24.99
CA ALA A 211 -17.69 -23.73 -23.91
C ALA A 211 -18.30 -23.64 -22.49
N ARG A 212 -19.56 -23.19 -22.33
CA ARG A 212 -20.23 -23.17 -21.00
C ARG A 212 -21.51 -23.99 -20.99
N SER A 213 -21.36 -25.27 -21.31
CA SER A 213 -22.36 -26.30 -21.00
C SER A 213 -21.70 -27.37 -20.13
N GLY A 214 -22.10 -27.42 -18.86
CA GLY A 214 -21.57 -28.38 -17.90
C GLY A 214 -22.00 -28.06 -16.48
N ALA A 215 -23.31 -28.15 -16.21
CA ALA A 215 -23.79 -28.36 -14.85
C ALA A 215 -23.42 -29.80 -14.43
N HIS A 216 -22.80 -29.95 -13.27
CA HIS A 216 -22.79 -31.16 -12.47
C HIS A 216 -22.88 -30.74 -11.01
N TRP A 217 -23.67 -31.51 -10.26
CA TRP A 217 -24.10 -31.33 -8.88
C TRP A 217 -22.98 -31.09 -7.87
#